data_AF-A2IAB4-F1
#
_entry.id   AF-A2IAB4-F1
#
_cell.length_a   1.000
_cell.length_b   1.000
_cell.length_c   1.000
_cell.angle_alpha   90.00
_cell.angle_beta   90.00
_cell.angle_gamma   90.00
#
_symmetry.space_group_name_H-M   'P 1'
#
loop_
_entity.id
_entity.type
_entity.pdbx_description
1 polymer ?
#
loop_
_entity_poly.entity_id
_entity_poly.type
_entity_poly.pdbx_seq_one_letter_code
_entity_poly.pdbx_strand_id
1 'polypeptide(L)'
;MKVLYILFVIFLLLQIVFSATVKKECKQDSAGDYYVPQGCKDSKDRNKCDRLCKEVCGSKVKDLWSICGDKLLEVDKDDCYCIDLTFPGEETDVK
;
A
#
# COMPACT_ATOMS: atom_id res chain seq x y z
N MET A 1 -1.55 -25.00 37.76
CA MET A 1 -0.40 -24.41 37.03
C MET A 1 -0.29 -24.85 35.57
N LYS A 2 -0.56 -26.13 35.21
CA LYS A 2 -0.45 -26.61 33.81
C LYS A 2 -1.39 -25.92 32.81
N VAL A 3 -2.62 -25.60 33.21
CA VAL A 3 -3.63 -24.95 32.34
C VAL A 3 -3.25 -23.51 31.98
N LEU A 4 -2.69 -22.76 32.94
CA LEU A 4 -2.18 -21.40 32.70
C LEU A 4 -1.03 -21.39 31.69
N TYR A 5 -0.17 -22.42 31.71
CA TYR A 5 0.92 -22.54 30.75
C TYR A 5 0.39 -22.78 29.32
N ILE A 6 -0.64 -23.62 29.17
CA ILE A 6 -1.26 -23.89 27.87
C ILE A 6 -1.91 -22.62 27.29
N LEU A 7 -2.64 -21.87 28.13
CA LEU A 7 -3.23 -20.58 27.71
C LEU A 7 -2.17 -19.56 27.31
N PHE A 8 -1.04 -19.50 28.02
CA PHE A 8 0.06 -18.60 27.70
C PHE A 8 0.73 -18.95 26.36
N VAL A 9 0.93 -20.24 26.08
CA VAL A 9 1.48 -20.71 24.80
C VAL A 9 0.52 -20.40 23.65
N ILE A 10 -0.78 -20.60 23.82
CA ILE A 10 -1.80 -20.23 22.81
C ILE A 10 -1.75 -18.72 22.54
N PHE A 11 -1.68 -17.90 23.59
CA PHE A 11 -1.63 -16.45 23.45
C PHE A 11 -0.38 -15.98 22.70
N LEU A 12 0.79 -16.59 22.98
CA LEU A 12 2.03 -16.34 22.25
C LEU A 12 1.92 -16.70 20.77
N LEU A 13 1.31 -17.85 20.44
CA LEU A 13 1.11 -18.26 19.05
C LEU A 13 0.15 -17.33 18.29
N LEU A 14 -0.91 -16.85 18.95
CA LEU A 14 -1.82 -15.86 18.36
C LEU A 14 -1.12 -14.53 18.04
N GLN A 15 -0.20 -14.05 18.90
CA GLN A 15 0.52 -12.80 18.64
C GLN A 15 1.44 -12.85 17.40
N ILE A 16 1.97 -14.03 17.06
CA ILE A 16 2.81 -14.22 15.87
C ILE A 16 1.97 -14.08 14.58
N VAL A 17 0.73 -14.57 14.60
CA VAL A 17 -0.17 -14.51 13.44
C VAL A 17 -0.66 -13.07 13.17
N PHE A 18 -0.90 -12.29 14.22
CA PHE A 18 -1.36 -10.89 14.06
C PHE A 18 -0.25 -9.91 13.66
N SER A 19 1.02 -10.19 13.98
CA SER A 19 2.13 -9.30 13.64
C SER A 19 2.60 -9.41 12.17
N ALA A 20 2.31 -10.53 11.51
CA ALA A 20 2.79 -10.80 10.14
C ALA A 20 1.96 -10.11 9.04
N THR A 21 0.80 -9.56 9.38
CA THR A 21 -0.15 -8.97 8.41
C THR A 21 -0.37 -7.51 8.73
N VAL A 22 0.70 -6.71 8.66
CA VAL A 22 0.52 -5.27 8.42
C VAL A 22 -0.07 -5.16 7.02
N LYS A 23 -1.41 -5.20 6.93
CA LYS A 23 -2.12 -4.98 5.68
C LYS A 23 -1.69 -3.62 5.17
N LYS A 24 -0.96 -3.61 4.05
CA LYS A 24 -0.69 -2.39 3.32
C LYS A 24 -2.03 -1.91 2.78
N GLU A 25 -2.45 -0.72 3.20
CA GLU A 25 -3.72 -0.13 2.79
C GLU A 25 -3.47 0.96 1.75
N CYS A 26 -4.37 1.07 0.78
CA CYS A 26 -4.38 2.20 -0.14
C CYS A 26 -5.03 3.39 0.57
N LYS A 27 -4.27 4.46 0.76
CA LYS A 27 -4.77 5.73 1.33
C LYS A 27 -4.91 6.77 0.24
N GLN A 28 -5.74 7.77 0.48
CA GLN A 28 -5.87 8.94 -0.37
C GLN A 28 -5.41 10.16 0.42
N ASP A 29 -4.60 11.00 -0.20
CA ASP A 29 -4.12 12.23 0.42
C ASP A 29 -5.15 13.38 0.26
N SER A 30 -4.78 14.56 0.72
CA SER A 30 -5.66 15.75 0.64
C SER A 30 -5.74 16.36 -0.77
N ALA A 31 -4.82 16.00 -1.68
CA ALA A 31 -4.84 16.41 -3.07
C ALA A 31 -5.75 15.50 -3.92
N GLY A 32 -6.10 14.33 -3.38
CA GLY A 32 -6.92 13.32 -4.05
C GLY A 32 -6.09 12.19 -4.67
N ASP A 33 -4.77 12.20 -4.48
CA ASP A 33 -3.87 11.16 -4.96
C ASP A 33 -3.85 9.96 -4.03
N TYR A 34 -3.75 8.76 -4.61
CA TYR A 34 -3.67 7.52 -3.85
C TYR A 34 -2.23 7.16 -3.53
N TYR A 35 -1.98 6.56 -2.37
CA TYR A 35 -0.65 6.14 -1.97
C TYR A 35 -0.69 4.94 -1.01
N VAL A 36 0.39 4.17 -1.01
CA VAL A 36 0.63 3.05 -0.11
C VAL A 36 1.70 3.48 0.91
N PRO A 37 1.33 3.62 2.20
CA PRO A 37 2.27 4.05 3.22
C PRO A 37 3.37 3.00 3.42
N GLN A 38 4.62 3.45 3.59
CA GLN A 38 5.81 2.60 3.68
C GLN A 38 5.97 1.62 2.49
N GLY A 39 5.43 1.97 1.32
CA GLY A 39 5.58 1.19 0.09
C GLY A 39 7.02 1.14 -0.44
N CYS A 40 7.79 2.20 -0.20
CA CYS A 40 9.17 2.38 -0.67
C CYS A 40 10.24 2.34 0.43
N LYS A 41 9.84 2.09 1.69
CA LYS A 41 10.74 2.05 2.85
C LYS A 41 11.98 1.16 2.67
N ASP A 42 11.80 -0.01 2.07
CA ASP A 42 12.87 -0.99 1.89
C ASP A 42 13.65 -0.79 0.58
N SER A 43 13.06 -0.06 -0.39
CA SER A 43 13.60 0.05 -1.74
C SER A 43 12.91 1.19 -2.49
N LYS A 44 13.70 2.13 -3.02
CA LYS A 44 13.22 3.19 -3.92
C LYS A 44 13.03 2.72 -5.38
N ASP A 45 12.86 1.42 -5.59
CA ASP A 45 12.66 0.85 -6.92
C ASP A 45 11.23 1.10 -7.37
N ARG A 46 11.10 1.91 -8.42
CA ARG A 46 9.81 2.25 -9.01
C ARG A 46 9.03 1.02 -9.46
N ASN A 47 9.70 -0.04 -9.94
CA ASN A 47 9.01 -1.26 -10.39
C ASN A 47 8.32 -2.00 -9.23
N LYS A 48 8.89 -1.90 -8.02
CA LYS A 48 8.26 -2.46 -6.81
C LYS A 48 7.06 -1.62 -6.39
N CYS A 49 7.21 -0.30 -6.41
CA CYS A 49 6.11 0.62 -6.13
C CYS A 49 4.94 0.40 -7.11
N ASP A 50 5.23 0.19 -8.40
CA ASP A 50 4.21 -0.11 -9.42
C ASP A 50 3.40 -1.36 -9.11
N ARG A 51 4.10 -2.43 -8.73
CA ARG A 51 3.45 -3.68 -8.36
C ARG A 51 2.61 -3.53 -7.10
N LEU A 52 3.12 -2.81 -6.10
CA LEU A 52 2.40 -2.49 -4.86
C LEU A 52 1.14 -1.67 -5.13
N CYS A 53 1.22 -0.66 -5.99
CA CYS A 53 0.07 0.13 -6.41
C CYS A 53 -0.99 -0.73 -7.10
N LYS A 54 -0.59 -1.61 -8.01
CA LYS A 54 -1.53 -2.53 -8.68
C LYS A 54 -2.21 -3.49 -7.71
N GLU A 55 -1.44 -4.05 -6.78
CA GLU A 55 -1.94 -5.05 -5.83
C GLU A 55 -2.85 -4.44 -4.76
N VAL A 56 -2.50 -3.25 -4.26
CA VAL A 56 -3.18 -2.62 -3.11
C VAL A 56 -4.20 -1.57 -3.55
N CYS A 57 -3.85 -0.76 -4.55
CA CYS A 57 -4.66 0.36 -5.05
C CYS A 57 -5.37 0.09 -6.39
N GLY A 58 -5.18 -1.07 -7.03
CA GLY A 58 -5.75 -1.36 -8.36
C GLY A 58 -7.29 -1.39 -8.42
N SER A 59 -7.97 -1.43 -7.27
CA SER A 59 -9.44 -1.26 -7.21
C SER A 59 -9.90 0.21 -7.25
N LYS A 60 -8.97 1.15 -7.03
CA LYS A 60 -9.23 2.59 -6.96
C LYS A 60 -8.67 3.34 -8.17
N VAL A 61 -7.55 2.87 -8.69
CA VAL A 61 -6.79 3.49 -9.76
C VAL A 61 -6.70 2.48 -10.90
N LYS A 62 -7.23 2.81 -12.07
CA LYS A 62 -7.33 1.87 -13.21
C LYS A 62 -6.07 1.88 -14.07
N ASP A 63 -5.60 3.07 -14.44
CA ASP A 63 -4.36 3.25 -15.17
C ASP A 63 -3.35 3.94 -14.27
N LEU A 64 -2.36 3.18 -13.80
CA LEU A 64 -1.54 3.59 -12.67
C LEU A 64 -0.13 3.97 -13.14
N TRP A 65 0.31 5.15 -12.73
CA TRP A 65 1.72 5.51 -12.69
C TRP A 65 2.17 5.60 -11.25
N SER A 66 3.30 4.97 -10.93
CA SER A 66 3.80 4.88 -9.57
C SER A 66 5.13 5.61 -9.38
N ILE A 67 5.27 6.24 -8.21
CA ILE A 67 6.48 6.94 -7.81
C ILE A 67 6.70 6.85 -6.30
N CYS A 68 7.93 6.61 -5.87
CA CYS A 68 8.27 6.75 -4.46
C CYS A 68 8.36 8.23 -4.11
N GLY A 69 7.85 8.61 -2.94
CA GLY A 69 7.95 9.99 -2.49
C GLY A 69 9.40 10.49 -2.49
N ASP A 70 9.56 11.79 -2.71
CA ASP A 70 10.85 12.44 -2.62
C ASP A 70 10.68 13.80 -1.93
N LYS A 71 11.76 14.31 -1.32
CA LYS A 71 11.75 15.58 -0.61
C LYS A 71 11.35 16.76 -1.50
N LEU A 72 11.56 16.65 -2.81
CA LEU A 72 11.19 17.66 -3.79
C LEU A 72 9.67 17.84 -3.93
N LEU A 73 8.89 16.80 -3.61
CA LEU A 73 7.45 16.78 -3.71
C LEU A 73 6.76 17.03 -2.35
N GLU A 74 7.54 17.34 -1.30
CA GLU A 74 7.06 17.54 0.08
C GLU A 74 6.21 16.37 0.65
N VAL A 75 6.38 15.17 0.08
CA VAL A 75 5.70 13.94 0.49
C VAL A 75 6.65 12.97 1.20
N ASP A 76 6.09 12.02 1.93
CA ASP A 76 6.91 11.03 2.65
C ASP A 76 7.71 10.18 1.65
N LYS A 77 9.04 10.20 1.82
CA LYS A 77 10.00 9.49 0.97
C LYS A 77 9.86 7.96 1.01
N ASP A 78 9.22 7.43 2.05
CA ASP A 78 9.04 6.00 2.25
C ASP A 78 7.69 5.53 1.70
N ASP A 79 6.82 6.46 1.29
CA ASP A 79 5.51 6.16 0.72
C ASP A 79 5.60 5.94 -0.80
N CYS A 80 4.71 5.10 -1.30
CA CYS A 80 4.58 4.78 -2.72
C CYS A 80 3.30 5.41 -3.26
N TYR A 81 3.43 6.43 -4.08
CA TYR A 81 2.31 7.15 -4.69
C TYR A 81 1.84 6.43 -5.96
N CYS A 82 0.53 6.33 -6.10
CA CYS A 82 -0.21 5.65 -7.15
C CYS A 82 -1.10 6.67 -7.86
N ILE A 83 -0.59 7.27 -8.93
CA ILE A 83 -1.24 8.34 -9.67
C ILE A 83 -2.16 7.72 -10.73
N ASP A 84 -3.41 8.16 -10.74
CA ASP A 84 -4.36 7.78 -11.80
C ASP A 84 -4.08 8.60 -13.05
N LEU A 85 -3.65 7.94 -14.11
CA LEU A 85 -3.46 8.55 -15.44
C LEU A 85 -4.75 8.54 -16.25
N THR A 86 -5.85 7.99 -15.71
CA THR A 86 -7.14 8.03 -16.39
C THR A 86 -7.61 9.49 -16.49
N PHE A 87 -7.42 10.09 -17.66
CA PHE A 87 -7.91 11.42 -17.93
C PHE A 87 -9.45 11.40 -17.92
N PRO A 88 -10.12 12.34 -17.25
CA PRO A 88 -11.57 12.47 -17.31
C PRO A 88 -11.98 12.87 -18.72
N GLY A 89 -12.26 11.89 -19.58
CA GLY A 89 -12.63 12.11 -20.98
C GLY A 89 -12.35 10.95 -21.93
N GLU A 90 -11.58 9.93 -21.54
CA GLU A 90 -11.30 8.77 -22.40
C GLU A 90 -12.18 7.56 -22.05
N GLU A 91 -13.49 7.79 -22.03
CA GLU A 91 -14.47 6.71 -22.23
C GLU A 91 -14.56 6.49 -23.74
N THR A 92 -13.58 5.76 -24.30
CA THR A 92 -13.72 5.30 -25.68
C THR A 92 -14.82 4.25 -25.70
N ASP A 93 -16.01 4.67 -26.11
CA ASP A 93 -17.06 3.84 -26.71
C ASP A 93 -16.43 2.91 -27.75
N VAL A 94 -15.99 1.72 -27.33
CA VAL A 94 -15.71 0.61 -28.24
C VAL A 94 -17.05 -0.10 -28.44
N LYS A 95 -17.69 0.31 -29.53
CA LYS A 95 -18.93 -0.27 -30.07
C LYS A 95 -18.67 -1.61 -30.75
#